data_AF-A0A519UI59-F1
#
_entry.id   AF-A0A519UI59-F1
#
_cell.length_a   1.000
_cell.length_b   1.000
_cell.length_c   1.000
_cell.angle_alpha   90.00
_cell.angle_beta   90.00
_cell.angle_gamma   90.00
#
_symmetry.space_group_name_H-M   'P 1'
#
loop_
_entity.id
_entity.type
_entity.pdbx_description
1 polymer ?
#
loop_
_entity_poly.entity_id
_entity_poly.type
_entity_poly.pdbx_seq_one_letter_code
_entity_poly.pdbx_strand_id
1 'polypeptide(L)'
;MINITLPDGSTRQYEKGTSAHQIALSISEGLARNVLAAEVNGEVWDSSRPIETDANVKLLTWNDTAGKATFWHSSAHIMAEALEALYPGTKFGIGPAIETGFYYDVDFGDREFSSDDFKAIETKMLELAKQKETFTRESVSKADAIKYFTEKGDEYKLDLLEGLDDGKITFYTQGEFTDLCRGPHIPNTGFIKAIKLMNVAGAYWRGDETKKQLTRIYGVTFPKASELTEYLLMIEEAKKRDHRKLGKELELFMFSEKVGAGLPMWLPKGTALRERLAQFLTKAQIKSGYEQVITPHIGHKNLYVTSGHYDKYGKDSFQPIKTPQEGEEFFLKPMNCPHHCEMYKFKPRSYKDLPVRFAEFGTVYRYEQSGELHGLTRVRGFTQDDAHLFCRPDQVKEEFKKVIDLVLYVFKSLGFDNYIAQVSLRDPENKA
;
A
#
# COMPACT_ATOMS: atom_id res chain seq x y z
N MET A 1 -8.30 -24.92 -33.99
CA MET A 1 -7.21 -23.93 -34.09
C MET A 1 -7.65 -22.57 -33.60
N ILE A 2 -6.88 -21.98 -32.69
CA ILE A 2 -6.98 -20.61 -32.19
C ILE A 2 -5.67 -19.87 -32.47
N ASN A 3 -5.74 -18.56 -32.63
CA ASN A 3 -4.57 -17.70 -32.85
C ASN A 3 -4.07 -17.12 -31.53
N ILE A 4 -2.82 -17.41 -31.19
CA ILE A 4 -2.14 -16.86 -30.02
C ILE A 4 -1.10 -15.85 -30.47
N THR A 5 -1.26 -14.61 -30.02
CA THR A 5 -0.31 -13.52 -30.27
C THR A 5 0.63 -13.38 -29.07
N LEU A 6 1.93 -13.42 -29.31
CA LEU A 6 2.99 -13.29 -28.30
C LEU A 6 3.51 -11.83 -28.23
N PRO A 7 4.24 -11.46 -27.16
CA PRO A 7 4.70 -10.07 -26.96
C PRO A 7 5.64 -9.53 -28.04
N ASP A 8 6.29 -10.42 -28.81
CA ASP A 8 7.14 -10.05 -29.95
C ASP A 8 6.33 -9.73 -31.23
N GLY A 9 5.00 -9.78 -31.15
CA GLY A 9 4.09 -9.59 -32.27
C GLY A 9 3.91 -10.84 -33.14
N SER A 10 4.60 -11.95 -32.84
CA SER A 10 4.41 -13.19 -33.57
C SER A 10 3.06 -13.81 -33.23
N THR A 11 2.40 -14.37 -34.25
CA THR A 11 1.15 -15.13 -34.09
C THR A 11 1.40 -16.59 -34.42
N ARG A 12 0.97 -17.49 -33.54
CA ARG A 12 1.08 -18.94 -33.70
C ARG A 12 -0.29 -19.58 -33.54
N GLN A 13 -0.51 -20.69 -34.26
CA GLN A 13 -1.76 -21.44 -34.16
C GLN A 13 -1.61 -22.62 -33.21
N TYR A 14 -2.58 -22.79 -32.33
CA TYR A 14 -2.66 -23.89 -31.38
C TYR A 14 -4.05 -24.51 -31.39
N GLU A 15 -4.17 -25.73 -30.90
CA GLU A 15 -5.49 -26.34 -30.72
C GLU A 15 -6.30 -25.62 -29.63
N LYS A 16 -7.62 -25.61 -29.81
CA LYS A 16 -8.54 -25.03 -28.82
C LYS A 16 -8.41 -25.79 -27.50
N GLY A 17 -8.33 -25.05 -26.40
CA GLY A 17 -8.10 -25.61 -25.06
C GLY A 17 -6.62 -25.75 -24.70
N THR A 18 -5.69 -25.27 -25.53
CA THR A 18 -4.27 -25.25 -25.15
C THR A 18 -4.04 -24.37 -23.91
N SER A 19 -3.11 -24.76 -23.05
CA SER A 19 -2.74 -23.96 -21.88
C SER A 19 -1.51 -23.10 -22.15
N ALA A 20 -1.33 -22.05 -21.35
CA ALA A 20 -0.12 -21.23 -21.42
C ALA A 20 1.16 -22.04 -21.13
N HIS A 21 1.06 -23.09 -20.30
CA HIS A 21 2.16 -24.01 -20.06
C HIS A 21 2.52 -24.82 -21.32
N GLN A 22 1.54 -25.30 -22.08
CA GLN A 22 1.78 -25.99 -23.35
C GLN A 22 2.38 -25.06 -24.41
N ILE A 23 1.92 -23.81 -24.46
CA ILE A 23 2.51 -22.77 -25.32
C ILE A 23 3.98 -22.57 -24.93
N ALA A 24 4.29 -22.44 -23.63
CA ALA A 24 5.66 -22.31 -23.14
C ALA A 24 6.54 -23.51 -23.53
N LEU A 25 6.02 -24.74 -23.42
CA LEU A 25 6.71 -25.97 -23.82
C LEU A 25 7.03 -25.97 -25.32
N SER A 26 6.11 -25.49 -26.16
CA SER A 26 6.32 -25.38 -27.61
C SER A 26 7.40 -24.37 -28.00
N ILE A 27 7.74 -23.43 -27.11
CA ILE A 27 8.80 -22.45 -27.31
C ILE A 27 10.14 -23.01 -26.81
N SER A 28 10.19 -23.48 -25.55
CA SER A 28 11.32 -24.22 -25.01
C SER A 28 11.00 -24.87 -23.66
N GLU A 29 11.64 -25.99 -23.34
CA GLU A 29 11.55 -26.59 -22.00
C GLU A 29 12.06 -25.65 -20.90
N GLY A 30 13.09 -24.86 -21.21
CA GLY A 30 13.67 -23.89 -20.28
C GLY A 30 12.64 -22.84 -19.84
N LEU A 31 11.85 -22.32 -20.79
CA LEU A 31 10.79 -21.37 -20.51
C LEU A 31 9.67 -22.06 -19.70
N ALA A 32 9.17 -23.20 -20.16
CA ALA A 32 8.10 -23.94 -19.50
C ALA A 32 8.37 -24.25 -18.02
N ARG A 33 9.63 -24.56 -17.67
CA ARG A 33 10.04 -24.81 -16.28
C ARG A 33 10.01 -23.56 -15.39
N ASN A 34 10.01 -22.35 -15.96
CA ASN A 34 10.07 -21.09 -15.23
C ASN A 34 8.77 -20.27 -15.30
N VAL A 35 7.79 -20.68 -16.11
CA VAL A 35 6.48 -20.03 -16.17
C VAL A 35 5.70 -20.29 -14.88
N LEU A 36 5.24 -19.20 -14.26
CA LEU A 36 4.44 -19.23 -13.04
C LEU A 36 2.95 -19.00 -13.34
N ALA A 37 2.65 -18.08 -14.25
CA ALA A 37 1.30 -17.71 -14.67
C ALA A 37 1.31 -17.23 -16.12
N ALA A 38 0.15 -16.85 -16.64
CA ALA A 38 0.05 -16.13 -17.90
C ALA A 38 -0.89 -14.94 -17.78
N GLU A 39 -0.59 -13.89 -18.52
CA GLU A 39 -1.54 -12.82 -18.80
C GLU A 39 -2.19 -13.13 -20.16
N VAL A 40 -3.51 -13.26 -20.16
CA VAL A 40 -4.31 -13.55 -21.35
C VAL A 40 -5.33 -12.45 -21.55
N ASN A 41 -5.18 -11.71 -22.65
CA ASN A 41 -5.99 -10.53 -22.96
C ASN A 41 -6.03 -9.50 -21.81
N GLY A 42 -4.91 -9.33 -21.10
CA GLY A 42 -4.77 -8.40 -19.97
C GLY A 42 -5.20 -8.94 -18.61
N GLU A 43 -5.77 -10.15 -18.52
CA GLU A 43 -6.10 -10.80 -17.25
C GLU A 43 -5.03 -11.83 -16.87
N VAL A 44 -4.53 -11.76 -15.64
CA VAL A 44 -3.55 -12.73 -15.12
C VAL A 44 -4.29 -13.97 -14.61
N TRP A 45 -4.00 -15.14 -15.17
CA TRP A 45 -4.60 -16.40 -14.72
C TRP A 45 -3.62 -17.59 -14.74
N ASP A 46 -4.07 -18.76 -14.29
CA ASP A 46 -3.23 -19.96 -14.11
C ASP A 46 -2.61 -20.41 -15.44
N SER A 47 -1.35 -20.84 -15.39
CA SER A 47 -0.66 -21.31 -16.60
C SER A 47 -1.24 -22.61 -17.18
N SER A 48 -1.96 -23.39 -16.37
CA SER A 48 -2.64 -24.62 -16.76
C SER A 48 -4.05 -24.40 -17.30
N ARG A 49 -4.62 -23.20 -17.14
CA ARG A 49 -6.00 -22.92 -17.57
C ARG A 49 -6.13 -22.99 -19.10
N PRO A 50 -7.12 -23.72 -19.64
CA PRO A 50 -7.36 -23.80 -21.08
C PRO A 50 -7.71 -22.45 -21.71
N ILE A 51 -7.16 -22.19 -22.88
CA ILE A 51 -7.48 -21.01 -23.71
C ILE A 51 -8.42 -21.46 -24.82
N GLU A 52 -9.64 -20.90 -24.82
CA GLU A 52 -10.74 -21.36 -25.69
C GLU A 52 -10.94 -20.52 -26.96
N THR A 53 -10.34 -19.34 -26.99
CA THR A 53 -10.50 -18.34 -28.06
C THR A 53 -9.15 -17.72 -28.42
N ASP A 54 -9.11 -17.01 -29.55
CA ASP A 54 -7.95 -16.21 -29.92
C ASP A 54 -7.58 -15.23 -28.80
N ALA A 55 -6.29 -15.08 -28.53
CA ALA A 55 -5.83 -14.30 -27.40
C ALA A 55 -4.40 -13.75 -27.57
N ASN A 56 -4.15 -12.64 -26.88
CA ASN A 56 -2.81 -12.14 -26.60
C ASN A 56 -2.32 -12.81 -25.32
N VAL A 57 -1.19 -13.51 -25.39
CA VAL A 57 -0.63 -14.27 -24.27
C VAL A 57 0.76 -13.77 -23.94
N LYS A 58 0.95 -13.35 -22.69
CA LYS A 58 2.27 -13.09 -22.10
C LYS A 58 2.54 -14.13 -21.01
N LEU A 59 3.60 -14.90 -21.18
CA LEU A 59 4.06 -15.86 -20.19
C LEU A 59 4.76 -15.11 -19.06
N LEU A 60 4.33 -15.34 -17.82
CA LEU A 60 4.83 -14.63 -16.64
C LEU A 60 5.78 -15.52 -15.86
N THR A 61 6.94 -14.98 -15.53
CA THR A 61 8.01 -15.64 -14.79
C THR A 61 8.25 -14.94 -13.45
N TRP A 62 9.20 -15.45 -12.66
CA TRP A 62 9.63 -14.79 -11.42
C TRP A 62 10.13 -13.34 -11.60
N ASN A 63 10.54 -12.97 -12.82
CA ASN A 63 11.01 -11.62 -13.11
C ASN A 63 9.86 -10.61 -13.36
N ASP A 64 8.63 -11.10 -13.52
CA ASP A 64 7.46 -10.27 -13.76
C ASP A 64 6.72 -9.96 -12.43
N THR A 65 6.27 -8.72 -12.25
CA THR A 65 5.51 -8.31 -11.05
C THR A 65 4.29 -9.20 -10.81
N ALA A 66 3.51 -9.47 -11.87
CA ALA A 66 2.36 -10.36 -11.79
C ALA A 66 2.75 -11.82 -11.48
N GLY A 67 3.91 -12.28 -11.97
CA GLY A 67 4.43 -13.61 -11.64
C GLY A 67 4.84 -13.74 -10.16
N LYS A 68 5.46 -12.70 -9.59
CA LYS A 68 5.76 -12.62 -8.14
C LYS A 68 4.48 -12.59 -7.30
N ALA A 69 3.48 -11.82 -7.72
CA ALA A 69 2.20 -11.76 -7.04
C ALA A 69 1.52 -13.15 -7.00
N THR A 70 1.43 -13.86 -8.13
CA THR A 70 0.92 -15.25 -8.17
C THR A 70 1.71 -16.19 -7.25
N PHE A 71 3.04 -16.06 -7.25
CA PHE A 71 3.92 -16.88 -6.41
C PHE A 71 3.69 -16.66 -4.92
N TRP A 72 3.61 -15.41 -4.49
CA TRP A 72 3.35 -15.10 -3.09
C TRP A 72 1.92 -15.43 -2.67
N HIS A 73 0.95 -15.27 -3.55
CA HIS A 73 -0.42 -15.71 -3.28
C HIS A 73 -0.49 -17.23 -3.07
N SER A 74 0.23 -18.00 -3.89
CA SER A 74 0.37 -19.45 -3.70
C SER A 74 1.13 -19.81 -2.42
N SER A 75 2.08 -18.97 -2.01
CA SER A 75 2.81 -19.16 -0.76
C SER A 75 1.93 -18.92 0.48
N ALA A 76 0.96 -18.00 0.38
CA ALA A 76 -0.06 -17.81 1.42
C ALA A 76 -0.92 -19.08 1.60
N HIS A 77 -1.29 -19.75 0.51
CA HIS A 77 -2.01 -21.03 0.55
C HIS A 77 -1.19 -22.15 1.19
N ILE A 78 0.11 -22.27 0.86
CA ILE A 78 0.99 -23.25 1.52
C ILE A 78 1.13 -22.94 3.02
N MET A 79 1.17 -21.66 3.41
CA MET A 79 1.18 -21.28 4.82
C MET A 79 -0.13 -21.70 5.51
N ALA A 80 -1.27 -21.49 4.87
CA ALA A 80 -2.57 -21.90 5.41
C ALA A 80 -2.66 -23.43 5.57
N GLU A 81 -2.23 -24.20 4.58
CA GLU A 81 -2.14 -25.66 4.66
C GLU A 81 -1.20 -26.12 5.80
N ALA A 82 -0.03 -25.48 5.94
CA ALA A 82 0.89 -25.78 7.02
C ALA A 82 0.28 -25.50 8.40
N LEU A 83 -0.47 -24.40 8.54
CA LEU A 83 -1.19 -24.04 9.76
C LEU A 83 -2.33 -25.01 10.05
N GLU A 84 -3.13 -25.41 9.06
CA GLU A 84 -4.21 -26.38 9.25
C GLU A 84 -3.67 -27.75 9.68
N ALA A 85 -2.54 -28.17 9.11
CA ALA A 85 -1.87 -29.43 9.47
C ALA A 85 -1.25 -29.40 10.88
N LEU A 86 -0.64 -28.28 11.29
CA LEU A 86 -0.02 -28.14 12.62
C LEU A 86 -1.07 -27.86 13.70
N TYR A 87 -2.12 -27.12 13.35
CA TYR A 87 -3.09 -26.56 14.26
C TYR A 87 -4.53 -26.80 13.73
N PRO A 88 -5.05 -28.03 13.79
CA PRO A 88 -6.38 -28.36 13.31
C PRO A 88 -7.47 -27.52 13.99
N GLY A 89 -8.46 -27.08 13.22
CA GLY A 89 -9.54 -26.20 13.70
C GLY A 89 -9.26 -24.70 13.56
N THR A 90 -8.07 -24.34 13.05
CA THR A 90 -7.75 -22.96 12.64
C THR A 90 -8.68 -22.52 11.50
N LYS A 91 -9.23 -21.31 11.57
CA LYS A 91 -10.08 -20.73 10.51
C LYS A 91 -9.33 -19.66 9.73
N PHE A 92 -9.62 -19.55 8.44
CA PHE A 92 -8.83 -18.73 7.53
C PHE A 92 -9.65 -17.55 6.99
N GLY A 93 -9.12 -16.34 7.17
CA GLY A 93 -9.70 -15.12 6.63
C GLY A 93 -9.22 -14.83 5.21
N ILE A 94 -8.45 -13.74 5.06
CA ILE A 94 -7.96 -13.22 3.78
C ILE A 94 -6.44 -13.36 3.73
N GLY A 95 -5.92 -13.89 2.62
CA GLY A 95 -4.48 -14.08 2.41
C GLY A 95 -3.96 -13.61 1.05
N PRO A 96 -3.80 -12.29 0.83
CA PRO A 96 -3.37 -11.77 -0.45
C PRO A 96 -1.84 -11.71 -0.56
N ALA A 97 -1.36 -11.67 -1.80
CA ALA A 97 -0.02 -11.17 -2.08
C ALA A 97 0.04 -9.65 -1.87
N ILE A 98 1.20 -9.16 -1.43
CA ILE A 98 1.52 -7.74 -1.27
C ILE A 98 2.82 -7.44 -2.01
N GLU A 99 3.20 -6.16 -2.08
CA GLU A 99 4.40 -5.70 -2.82
C GLU A 99 5.69 -6.44 -2.41
N THR A 100 5.80 -6.84 -1.15
CA THR A 100 7.01 -7.46 -0.58
C THR A 100 6.73 -8.80 0.10
N GLY A 101 5.85 -9.63 -0.48
CA GLY A 101 5.53 -10.96 0.04
C GLY A 101 4.02 -11.22 0.09
N PHE A 102 3.54 -11.75 1.19
CA PHE A 102 2.12 -12.04 1.44
C PHE A 102 1.81 -11.92 2.93
N TYR A 103 0.53 -11.90 3.26
CA TYR A 103 0.06 -12.19 4.61
C TYR A 103 -1.11 -13.15 4.58
N TYR A 104 -1.49 -13.67 5.74
CA TYR A 104 -2.77 -14.36 5.92
C TYR A 104 -3.35 -13.99 7.28
N ASP A 105 -4.63 -13.61 7.29
CA ASP A 105 -5.42 -13.38 8.51
C ASP A 105 -6.00 -14.70 9.02
N VAL A 106 -5.67 -15.06 10.25
CA VAL A 106 -5.92 -16.39 10.81
C VAL A 106 -6.62 -16.27 12.17
N ASP A 107 -7.64 -17.08 12.38
CA ASP A 107 -8.31 -17.23 13.67
C ASP A 107 -7.86 -18.54 14.32
N PHE A 108 -7.05 -18.40 15.37
CA PHE A 108 -6.57 -19.52 16.17
C PHE A 108 -7.52 -19.88 17.32
N GLY A 109 -8.70 -19.25 17.42
CA GLY A 109 -9.60 -19.40 18.56
C GLY A 109 -8.96 -18.89 19.85
N ASP A 110 -8.98 -19.71 20.90
CA ASP A 110 -8.41 -19.37 22.21
C ASP A 110 -6.90 -19.61 22.30
N ARG A 111 -6.27 -20.05 21.21
CA ARG A 111 -4.83 -20.35 21.20
C ARG A 111 -4.00 -19.09 21.02
N GLU A 112 -3.02 -18.92 21.91
CA GLU A 112 -1.98 -17.91 21.76
C GLU A 112 -1.03 -18.29 20.61
N PHE A 113 -0.71 -17.30 19.78
CA PHE A 113 0.20 -17.46 18.65
C PHE A 113 1.27 -16.37 18.69
N SER A 114 2.53 -16.74 18.50
CA SER A 114 3.65 -15.80 18.53
C SER A 114 4.69 -16.10 17.45
N SER A 115 5.73 -15.26 17.36
CA SER A 115 6.88 -15.52 16.48
C SER A 115 7.66 -16.79 16.84
N ASP A 116 7.46 -17.37 18.02
CA ASP A 116 8.12 -18.60 18.44
C ASP A 116 7.63 -19.82 17.63
N ASP A 117 6.40 -19.76 17.11
CA ASP A 117 5.81 -20.79 16.24
C ASP A 117 6.39 -20.78 14.81
N PHE A 118 7.03 -19.67 14.39
CA PHE A 118 7.43 -19.46 13.00
C PHE A 118 8.32 -20.57 12.46
N LYS A 119 9.27 -21.06 13.26
CA LYS A 119 10.19 -22.10 12.81
C LYS A 119 9.48 -23.41 12.47
N ALA A 120 8.47 -23.79 13.25
CA ALA A 120 7.68 -24.99 13.00
C ALA A 120 6.87 -24.86 11.70
N ILE A 121 6.23 -23.69 11.51
CA ILE A 121 5.45 -23.41 10.30
C ILE A 121 6.34 -23.36 9.06
N GLU A 122 7.46 -22.63 9.10
CA GLU A 122 8.43 -22.55 7.99
C GLU A 122 8.92 -23.96 7.60
N THR A 123 9.17 -24.82 8.58
CA THR A 123 9.58 -26.22 8.35
C THR A 123 8.47 -27.01 7.65
N LYS A 124 7.22 -26.89 8.12
CA LYS A 124 6.08 -27.59 7.51
C LYS A 124 5.77 -27.06 6.10
N MET A 125 5.84 -25.75 5.87
CA MET A 125 5.71 -25.17 4.54
C MET A 125 6.77 -25.70 3.57
N LEU A 126 8.02 -25.83 4.02
CA LEU A 126 9.10 -26.41 3.21
C LEU A 126 8.90 -27.90 2.92
N GLU A 127 8.31 -28.64 3.86
CA GLU A 127 7.90 -30.05 3.65
C GLU A 127 6.84 -30.14 2.55
N LEU A 128 5.75 -29.37 2.65
CA LEU A 128 4.67 -29.31 1.67
C LEU A 128 5.15 -28.85 0.28
N ALA A 129 6.06 -27.87 0.24
CA ALA A 129 6.65 -27.41 -1.00
C ALA A 129 7.46 -28.52 -1.71
N LYS A 130 8.12 -29.40 -0.96
CA LYS A 130 8.89 -30.52 -1.55
C LYS A 130 8.01 -31.60 -2.17
N GLN A 131 6.74 -31.69 -1.79
CA GLN A 131 5.78 -32.67 -2.34
C GLN A 131 5.41 -32.33 -3.80
N LYS A 132 5.52 -31.06 -4.20
CA LYS A 132 5.19 -30.56 -5.55
C LYS A 132 3.73 -30.79 -5.94
N GLU A 133 2.83 -30.65 -4.96
CA GLU A 133 1.40 -30.72 -5.17
C GLU A 133 0.94 -29.66 -6.19
N THR A 134 0.03 -30.05 -7.06
CA THR A 134 -0.55 -29.16 -8.08
C THR A 134 -1.71 -28.38 -7.50
N PHE A 135 -1.81 -27.09 -7.85
CA PHE A 135 -2.98 -26.29 -7.51
C PHE A 135 -4.12 -26.60 -8.48
N THR A 136 -5.18 -27.22 -7.98
CA THR A 136 -6.34 -27.62 -8.78
C THR A 136 -7.46 -26.62 -8.59
N ARG A 137 -7.90 -26.00 -9.69
CA ARG A 137 -8.99 -25.02 -9.71
C ARG A 137 -10.31 -25.70 -10.07
N GLU A 138 -11.30 -25.56 -9.22
CA GLU A 138 -12.65 -26.08 -9.47
C GLU A 138 -13.69 -24.96 -9.41
N SER A 139 -14.64 -24.98 -10.34
CA SER A 139 -15.78 -24.05 -10.31
C SER A 139 -16.89 -24.68 -9.49
N VAL A 140 -17.41 -23.95 -8.51
CA VAL A 140 -18.35 -24.47 -7.51
C VAL A 140 -19.58 -23.59 -7.47
N SER A 141 -20.76 -24.19 -7.35
CA SER A 141 -21.99 -23.41 -7.19
C SER A 141 -21.99 -22.69 -5.84
N LYS A 142 -22.69 -21.56 -5.73
CA LYS A 142 -22.81 -20.85 -4.45
C LYS A 142 -23.41 -21.75 -3.36
N ALA A 143 -24.37 -22.60 -3.71
CA ALA A 143 -24.99 -23.53 -2.78
C ALA A 143 -24.01 -24.58 -2.25
N ASP A 144 -23.21 -25.18 -3.12
CA ASP A 144 -22.21 -26.19 -2.73
C ASP A 144 -21.08 -25.56 -1.93
N ALA A 145 -20.67 -24.33 -2.28
CA ALA A 145 -19.65 -23.61 -1.54
C ALA A 145 -20.12 -23.25 -0.12
N ILE A 146 -21.36 -22.78 0.03
CA ILE A 146 -21.97 -22.53 1.35
C ILE A 146 -22.03 -23.82 2.15
N LYS A 147 -22.48 -24.93 1.54
CA LYS A 147 -22.55 -26.23 2.20
C LYS A 147 -21.18 -26.67 2.70
N TYR A 148 -20.15 -26.62 1.86
CA TYR A 148 -18.79 -27.01 2.21
C TYR A 148 -18.25 -26.24 3.42
N PHE A 149 -18.33 -24.90 3.42
CA PHE A 149 -17.83 -24.09 4.54
C PHE A 149 -18.72 -24.13 5.78
N THR A 150 -20.01 -24.44 5.63
CA THR A 150 -20.89 -24.74 6.78
C THR A 150 -20.45 -26.02 7.49
N GLU A 151 -20.16 -27.09 6.73
CA GLU A 151 -19.66 -28.36 7.27
C GLU A 151 -18.26 -28.22 7.87
N LYS A 152 -17.40 -27.40 7.26
CA LYS A 152 -16.06 -27.07 7.77
C LYS A 152 -16.09 -26.15 9.01
N GLY A 153 -17.19 -25.44 9.24
CA GLY A 153 -17.35 -24.50 10.36
C GLY A 153 -16.59 -23.17 10.19
N ASP A 154 -16.33 -22.75 8.95
CA ASP A 154 -15.57 -21.53 8.63
C ASP A 154 -16.50 -20.34 8.34
N GLU A 155 -16.80 -19.57 9.39
CA GLU A 155 -17.65 -18.39 9.33
C GLU A 155 -17.10 -17.27 8.43
N TYR A 156 -15.77 -17.15 8.29
CA TYR A 156 -15.15 -16.11 7.49
C TYR A 156 -15.37 -16.35 6.01
N LYS A 157 -15.26 -17.60 5.56
CA LYS A 157 -15.53 -17.95 4.16
C LYS A 157 -17.02 -17.86 3.82
N LEU A 158 -17.91 -18.16 4.77
CA LEU A 158 -19.35 -17.92 4.60
C LEU A 158 -19.67 -16.43 4.41
N ASP A 159 -19.09 -15.55 5.24
CA ASP A 159 -19.23 -14.09 5.10
C ASP A 159 -18.67 -13.57 3.76
N LEU A 160 -17.58 -14.14 3.26
CA LEU A 160 -17.06 -13.81 1.92
C LEU A 160 -18.02 -14.25 0.79
N LEU A 161 -18.65 -15.41 0.93
CA LEU A 161 -19.60 -15.94 -0.06
C LEU A 161 -20.87 -15.09 -0.20
N GLU A 162 -21.30 -14.40 0.85
CA GLU A 162 -22.47 -13.50 0.78
C GLU A 162 -22.32 -12.46 -0.33
N GLY A 163 -21.12 -11.90 -0.48
CA GLY A 163 -20.80 -10.87 -1.48
C GLY A 163 -20.48 -11.39 -2.89
N LEU A 164 -20.51 -12.71 -3.13
CA LEU A 164 -20.17 -13.31 -4.42
C LEU A 164 -21.39 -13.79 -5.19
N ASP A 165 -21.43 -13.53 -6.50
CA ASP A 165 -22.45 -14.08 -7.39
C ASP A 165 -22.18 -15.55 -7.71
N ASP A 166 -23.27 -16.30 -7.97
CA ASP A 166 -23.15 -17.66 -8.46
C ASP A 166 -22.47 -17.71 -9.85
N GLY A 167 -21.73 -18.80 -10.10
CA GLY A 167 -20.92 -18.96 -11.32
C GLY A 167 -19.57 -18.22 -11.33
N LYS A 168 -19.26 -17.38 -10.32
CA LYS A 168 -17.94 -16.74 -10.15
C LYS A 168 -17.10 -17.36 -9.03
N ILE A 169 -17.64 -18.36 -8.34
CA ILE A 169 -17.04 -18.96 -7.16
C ILE A 169 -16.15 -20.12 -7.58
N THR A 170 -14.91 -20.11 -7.11
CA THR A 170 -13.95 -21.17 -7.35
C THR A 170 -13.23 -21.59 -6.09
N PHE A 171 -12.91 -22.87 -6.04
CA PHE A 171 -12.04 -23.46 -5.04
C PHE A 171 -10.68 -23.72 -5.67
N TYR A 172 -9.64 -23.51 -4.86
CA TYR A 172 -8.32 -24.02 -5.14
C TYR A 172 -7.97 -25.05 -4.08
N THR A 173 -7.58 -26.23 -4.55
CA THR A 173 -7.13 -27.34 -3.72
C THR A 173 -5.66 -27.60 -4.01
N GLN A 174 -4.86 -27.71 -2.95
CA GLN A 174 -3.50 -28.23 -3.02
C GLN A 174 -3.24 -29.13 -1.79
N GLY A 175 -2.71 -30.33 -2.03
CA GLY A 175 -2.59 -31.34 -0.99
C GLY A 175 -3.94 -31.62 -0.33
N GLU A 176 -4.01 -31.45 0.99
CA GLU A 176 -5.24 -31.65 1.78
C GLU A 176 -6.02 -30.35 2.04
N PHE A 177 -5.48 -29.20 1.59
CA PHE A 177 -6.08 -27.90 1.83
C PHE A 177 -6.93 -27.44 0.65
N THR A 178 -8.13 -26.94 0.94
CA THR A 178 -9.04 -26.34 -0.04
C THR A 178 -9.50 -24.98 0.46
N ASP A 179 -9.44 -23.97 -0.42
CA ASP A 179 -9.79 -22.59 -0.10
C ASP A 179 -10.67 -21.91 -1.15
N LEU A 180 -11.49 -20.98 -0.69
CA LEU A 180 -12.26 -20.07 -1.51
C LEU A 180 -11.32 -19.02 -2.08
N CYS A 181 -10.95 -19.19 -3.35
CA CYS A 181 -9.97 -18.35 -4.00
C CYS A 181 -10.27 -18.22 -5.49
N ARG A 182 -10.09 -17.01 -6.05
CA ARG A 182 -10.19 -16.76 -7.49
C ARG A 182 -8.90 -17.14 -8.25
N GLY A 183 -7.78 -17.18 -7.53
CA GLY A 183 -6.44 -17.35 -8.08
C GLY A 183 -5.92 -16.09 -8.79
N PRO A 184 -4.88 -16.24 -9.62
CA PRO A 184 -4.26 -17.52 -10.01
C PRO A 184 -3.23 -18.05 -9.02
N HIS A 185 -2.87 -19.32 -9.22
CA HIS A 185 -1.80 -20.01 -8.52
C HIS A 185 -0.67 -20.44 -9.46
N ILE A 186 0.50 -20.67 -8.87
CA ILE A 186 1.66 -21.25 -9.57
C ILE A 186 1.37 -22.73 -9.92
N PRO A 187 2.12 -23.35 -10.85
CA PRO A 187 1.76 -24.69 -11.34
C PRO A 187 1.80 -25.78 -10.26
N ASN A 188 2.74 -25.68 -9.32
CA ASN A 188 2.86 -26.59 -8.17
C ASN A 188 3.65 -25.95 -7.03
N THR A 189 3.53 -26.53 -5.84
CA THR A 189 4.18 -26.04 -4.62
C THR A 189 5.73 -26.06 -4.68
N GLY A 190 6.31 -26.88 -5.56
CA GLY A 190 7.76 -27.08 -5.71
C GLY A 190 8.56 -25.89 -6.24
N PHE A 191 7.88 -24.87 -6.75
CA PHE A 191 8.50 -23.60 -7.12
C PHE A 191 8.98 -22.81 -5.89
N ILE A 192 8.37 -23.02 -4.72
CA ILE A 192 8.70 -22.32 -3.49
C ILE A 192 9.83 -23.07 -2.78
N LYS A 193 11.01 -22.45 -2.68
CA LYS A 193 12.22 -23.13 -2.16
C LYS A 193 12.83 -22.47 -0.94
N ALA A 194 12.55 -21.20 -0.72
CA ALA A 194 13.05 -20.43 0.40
C ALA A 194 11.87 -19.68 1.02
N ILE A 195 11.72 -19.81 2.34
CA ILE A 195 10.55 -19.35 3.09
C ILE A 195 11.02 -18.62 4.33
N LYS A 196 10.42 -17.47 4.60
CA LYS A 196 10.60 -16.74 5.85
C LYS A 196 9.30 -16.09 6.30
N LEU A 197 8.87 -16.39 7.52
CA LEU A 197 7.86 -15.62 8.23
C LEU A 197 8.53 -14.42 8.89
N MET A 198 7.92 -13.25 8.71
CA MET A 198 8.55 -11.96 8.98
C MET A 198 8.11 -11.37 10.31
N ASN A 199 6.80 -11.25 10.52
CA ASN A 199 6.21 -10.75 11.76
C ASN A 199 4.74 -11.19 11.87
N VAL A 200 4.20 -10.99 13.07
CA VAL A 200 2.80 -11.20 13.41
C VAL A 200 2.20 -9.86 13.85
N ALA A 201 0.96 -9.59 13.45
CA ALA A 201 0.21 -8.41 13.85
C ALA A 201 -1.24 -8.77 14.15
N GLY A 202 -1.93 -7.93 14.93
CA GLY A 202 -3.38 -8.00 15.03
C GLY A 202 -4.03 -7.35 13.81
N ALA A 203 -5.09 -7.96 13.28
CA ALA A 203 -5.95 -7.38 12.26
C ALA A 203 -7.42 -7.56 12.68
N TYR A 204 -8.29 -6.66 12.26
CA TYR A 204 -9.74 -6.84 12.47
C TYR A 204 -10.39 -7.36 11.19
N TRP A 205 -11.41 -8.21 11.32
CA TRP A 205 -12.12 -8.74 10.15
C TRP A 205 -12.67 -7.59 9.28
N ARG A 206 -12.32 -7.58 8.00
CA ARG A 206 -12.61 -6.49 7.03
C ARG A 206 -12.16 -5.09 7.47
N GLY A 207 -11.22 -4.98 8.42
CA GLY A 207 -10.76 -3.71 8.98
C GLY A 207 -11.75 -3.03 9.92
N ASP A 208 -12.78 -3.74 10.39
CA ASP A 208 -13.79 -3.20 11.30
C ASP A 208 -13.43 -3.51 12.76
N GLU A 209 -13.01 -2.49 13.51
CA GLU A 209 -12.59 -2.60 14.92
C GLU A 209 -13.67 -3.16 15.86
N THR A 210 -14.94 -3.20 15.43
CA THR A 210 -16.04 -3.79 16.19
C THR A 210 -16.15 -5.30 16.03
N LYS A 211 -15.45 -5.88 15.03
CA LYS A 211 -15.45 -7.31 14.73
C LYS A 211 -14.32 -8.05 15.43
N LYS A 212 -14.34 -9.38 15.32
CA LYS A 212 -13.33 -10.26 15.92
C LYS A 212 -11.94 -9.90 15.41
N GLN A 213 -10.99 -9.87 16.35
CA GLN A 213 -9.58 -9.68 16.07
C GLN A 213 -8.99 -11.01 15.57
N LEU A 214 -8.25 -10.94 14.47
CA LEU A 214 -7.51 -12.00 13.82
C LEU A 214 -6.02 -11.80 14.00
N THR A 215 -5.28 -12.89 13.83
CA THR A 215 -3.82 -12.90 13.81
C THR A 215 -3.34 -12.86 12.37
N ARG A 216 -2.75 -11.74 11.97
CA ARG A 216 -2.12 -11.56 10.66
C ARG A 216 -0.68 -12.04 10.69
N ILE A 217 -0.36 -13.02 9.87
CA ILE A 217 1.01 -13.55 9.73
C ILE A 217 1.57 -13.08 8.39
N TYR A 218 2.71 -12.36 8.43
CA TYR A 218 3.40 -11.92 7.23
C TYR A 218 4.51 -12.88 6.85
N GLY A 219 4.64 -13.16 5.55
CA GLY A 219 5.67 -14.03 5.01
C GLY A 219 6.23 -13.54 3.69
N VAL A 220 7.42 -14.00 3.37
CA VAL A 220 8.04 -13.83 2.06
C VAL A 220 8.67 -15.14 1.63
N THR A 221 8.57 -15.44 0.35
CA THR A 221 9.12 -16.65 -0.25
C THR A 221 9.85 -16.34 -1.55
N PHE A 222 10.79 -17.20 -1.91
CA PHE A 222 11.60 -17.07 -3.12
C PHE A 222 11.82 -18.43 -3.81
N PRO A 223 12.05 -18.44 -5.13
CA PRO A 223 12.40 -19.65 -5.87
C PRO A 223 13.84 -20.12 -5.60
N LYS A 224 14.67 -19.29 -4.93
CA LYS A 224 16.07 -19.58 -4.59
C LYS A 224 16.42 -19.08 -3.18
N ALA A 225 17.24 -19.84 -2.46
CA ALA A 225 17.71 -19.47 -1.13
C ALA A 225 18.58 -18.21 -1.12
N SER A 226 19.40 -18.00 -2.16
CA SER A 226 20.26 -16.81 -2.29
C SER A 226 19.47 -15.51 -2.33
N GLU A 227 18.30 -15.50 -3.00
CA GLU A 227 17.45 -14.32 -3.10
C GLU A 227 16.80 -13.98 -1.75
N LEU A 228 16.43 -14.99 -0.96
CA LEU A 228 15.97 -14.77 0.40
C LEU A 228 17.08 -14.18 1.27
N THR A 229 18.31 -14.68 1.16
CA THR A 229 19.46 -14.13 1.90
C THR A 229 19.72 -12.67 1.55
N GLU A 230 19.69 -12.32 0.26
CA GLU A 230 19.85 -10.95 -0.22
C GLU A 230 18.71 -10.04 0.28
N TYR A 231 17.47 -10.51 0.21
CA TYR A 231 16.31 -9.78 0.71
C TYR A 231 16.42 -9.50 2.21
N LEU A 232 16.78 -10.50 3.01
CA LEU A 232 16.93 -10.33 4.46
C LEU A 232 18.08 -9.38 4.81
N LEU A 233 19.19 -9.42 4.06
CA LEU A 233 20.27 -8.44 4.22
C LEU A 233 19.78 -7.02 3.93
N MET A 234 19.02 -6.82 2.84
CA MET A 234 18.44 -5.52 2.49
C MET A 234 17.50 -5.01 3.59
N ILE A 235 16.65 -5.87 4.15
CA ILE A 235 15.73 -5.51 5.23
C ILE A 235 16.50 -5.13 6.50
N GLU A 236 17.56 -5.86 6.86
CA GLU A 236 18.40 -5.50 8.00
C GLU A 236 19.14 -4.17 7.80
N GLU A 237 19.65 -3.90 6.60
CA GLU A 237 20.23 -2.60 6.26
C GLU A 237 19.19 -1.46 6.30
N ALA A 238 17.96 -1.71 5.86
CA ALA A 238 16.85 -0.76 5.96
C ALA A 238 16.50 -0.45 7.43
N LYS A 239 16.40 -1.47 8.29
CA LYS A 239 16.14 -1.30 9.73
C LYS A 239 17.23 -0.48 10.44
N LYS A 240 18.50 -0.59 10.02
CA LYS A 240 19.59 0.24 10.54
C LYS A 240 19.41 1.72 10.21
N ARG A 241 18.70 2.04 9.13
CA ARG A 241 18.49 3.41 8.63
C ARG A 241 17.11 3.97 8.97
N ASP A 242 16.31 3.25 9.76
CA ASP A 242 15.02 3.70 10.24
C ASP A 242 15.17 4.98 11.07
N HIS A 243 14.50 6.06 10.66
CA HIS A 243 14.59 7.37 11.32
C HIS A 243 14.09 7.34 12.76
N ARG A 244 13.25 6.37 13.15
CA ARG A 244 12.78 6.20 14.53
C ARG A 244 13.89 5.65 15.42
N LYS A 245 14.67 4.70 14.89
CA LYS A 245 15.84 4.16 15.57
C LYS A 245 16.92 5.24 15.68
N LEU A 246 17.31 5.83 14.56
CA LEU A 246 18.33 6.88 14.51
C LEU A 246 17.90 8.14 15.28
N GLY A 247 16.63 8.52 15.19
CA GLY A 247 16.09 9.69 15.90
C GLY A 247 16.19 9.55 17.41
N LYS A 248 16.00 8.33 17.93
CA LYS A 248 16.22 8.02 19.35
C LYS A 248 17.70 7.99 19.70
N GLU A 249 18.52 7.25 18.94
CA GLU A 249 19.96 7.08 19.20
C GLU A 249 20.73 8.42 19.13
N LEU A 250 20.32 9.32 18.23
CA LEU A 250 20.93 10.63 18.02
C LEU A 250 20.24 11.75 18.81
N GLU A 251 19.19 11.45 19.58
CA GLU A 251 18.41 12.42 20.37
C GLU A 251 17.86 13.57 19.51
N LEU A 252 17.25 13.24 18.37
CA LEU A 252 16.68 14.23 17.44
C LEU A 252 15.23 14.56 17.81
N PHE A 253 14.44 13.57 18.18
CA PHE A 253 13.05 13.75 18.58
C PHE A 253 12.62 12.65 19.54
N MET A 254 11.51 12.88 20.22
CA MET A 254 10.86 11.89 21.06
C MET A 254 9.34 11.96 20.92
N PHE A 255 8.66 10.91 21.39
CA PHE A 255 7.22 10.87 21.57
C PHE A 255 6.90 10.68 23.04
N SER A 256 5.75 11.20 23.47
CA SER A 256 5.23 10.99 24.82
C SER A 256 3.75 10.65 24.73
N GLU A 257 3.35 9.53 25.33
CA GLU A 257 1.95 9.13 25.41
C GLU A 257 1.08 10.21 26.06
N LYS A 258 1.64 10.93 27.05
CA LYS A 258 0.95 12.04 27.73
C LYS A 258 0.71 13.25 26.83
N VAL A 259 1.58 13.45 25.82
CA VAL A 259 1.43 14.53 24.84
C VAL A 259 0.45 14.11 23.74
N GLY A 260 0.50 12.85 23.33
CA GLY A 260 -0.44 12.25 22.38
C GLY A 260 0.25 11.63 21.16
N ALA A 261 -0.40 10.61 20.59
CA ALA A 261 0.09 9.89 19.43
C ALA A 261 0.16 10.80 18.19
N GLY A 262 1.26 10.69 17.43
CA GLY A 262 1.47 11.47 16.21
C GLY A 262 1.85 12.93 16.45
N LEU A 263 2.25 13.29 17.68
CA LEU A 263 2.72 14.62 18.06
C LEU A 263 4.19 14.56 18.48
N PRO A 264 5.15 14.63 17.53
CA PRO A 264 6.56 14.53 17.85
C PRO A 264 7.07 15.76 18.60
N MET A 265 7.90 15.53 19.60
CA MET A 265 8.64 16.59 20.29
C MET A 265 10.07 16.62 19.79
N TRP A 266 10.45 17.75 19.18
CA TRP A 266 11.81 17.96 18.68
C TRP A 266 12.76 18.25 19.85
N LEU A 267 13.81 17.44 19.96
CA LEU A 267 14.89 17.60 20.94
C LEU A 267 15.93 18.59 20.41
N PRO A 268 16.84 19.15 21.25
CA PRO A 268 17.74 20.23 20.84
C PRO A 268 18.51 19.98 19.53
N LYS A 269 19.05 18.77 19.33
CA LYS A 269 19.78 18.42 18.09
C LYS A 269 18.87 18.37 16.87
N GLY A 270 17.66 17.82 17.00
CA GLY A 270 16.68 17.80 15.92
C GLY A 270 16.13 19.18 15.60
N THR A 271 15.89 20.01 16.62
CA THR A 271 15.49 21.42 16.42
C THR A 271 16.55 22.18 15.64
N ALA A 272 17.83 22.06 16.02
CA ALA A 272 18.92 22.70 15.28
C ALA A 272 19.01 22.24 13.81
N LEU A 273 18.78 20.95 13.54
CA LEU A 273 18.72 20.41 12.17
C LEU A 273 17.54 21.02 11.39
N ARG A 274 16.35 21.01 12.00
CA ARG A 274 15.13 21.57 11.41
C ARG A 274 15.28 23.05 11.08
N GLU A 275 15.82 23.85 11.99
CA GLU A 275 16.05 25.28 11.79
C GLU A 275 17.03 25.56 10.65
N ARG A 276 18.11 24.77 10.54
CA ARG A 276 19.05 24.90 9.43
C ARG A 276 18.39 24.64 8.09
N LEU A 277 17.52 23.63 8.00
CA LEU A 277 16.75 23.33 6.79
C LEU A 277 15.75 24.43 6.45
N ALA A 278 15.00 24.91 7.46
CA ALA A 278 14.07 26.02 7.27
C ALA A 278 14.78 27.28 6.78
N GLN A 279 15.89 27.68 7.43
CA GLN A 279 16.67 28.85 7.03
C GLN A 279 17.29 28.72 5.63
N PHE A 280 17.75 27.52 5.26
CA PHE A 280 18.24 27.24 3.91
C PHE A 280 17.16 27.52 2.87
N LEU A 281 15.95 26.96 3.07
CA LEU A 281 14.85 27.14 2.14
C LEU A 281 14.29 28.57 2.17
N THR A 282 14.17 29.21 3.33
CA THR A 282 13.76 30.63 3.44
C THR A 282 14.66 31.53 2.59
N LYS A 283 15.98 31.33 2.63
CA LYS A 283 16.93 32.11 1.80
C LYS A 283 16.68 31.89 0.31
N ALA A 284 16.43 30.65 -0.12
CA ALA A 284 16.14 30.33 -1.51
C ALA A 284 14.78 30.92 -1.97
N GLN A 285 13.76 30.86 -1.11
CA GLN A 285 12.44 31.44 -1.33
C GLN A 285 12.51 32.98 -1.44
N ILE A 286 13.20 33.66 -0.52
CA ILE A 286 13.38 35.12 -0.59
C ILE A 286 14.07 35.53 -1.89
N LYS A 287 15.15 34.84 -2.28
CA LYS A 287 15.83 35.08 -3.56
C LYS A 287 14.92 34.88 -4.77
N SER A 288 13.93 34.01 -4.64
CA SER A 288 12.93 33.71 -5.68
C SER A 288 11.69 34.62 -5.60
N GLY A 289 11.72 35.66 -4.75
CA GLY A 289 10.64 36.65 -4.65
C GLY A 289 9.43 36.19 -3.85
N TYR A 290 9.62 35.28 -2.88
CA TYR A 290 8.60 34.92 -1.90
C TYR A 290 8.63 35.86 -0.70
N GLU A 291 7.45 36.24 -0.25
CA GLU A 291 7.20 37.03 0.94
C GLU A 291 6.82 36.08 2.09
N GLN A 292 7.63 36.09 3.15
CA GLN A 292 7.38 35.23 4.31
C GLN A 292 6.24 35.80 5.15
N VAL A 293 5.25 34.97 5.46
CA VAL A 293 4.08 35.31 6.28
C VAL A 293 3.91 34.31 7.42
N ILE A 294 3.11 34.65 8.42
CA ILE A 294 2.77 33.77 9.55
C ILE A 294 1.27 33.87 9.80
N THR A 295 0.58 32.73 9.88
CA THR A 295 -0.87 32.68 10.11
C THR A 295 -1.20 31.90 11.38
N PRO A 296 -2.33 32.21 12.05
CA PRO A 296 -2.77 31.50 13.25
C PRO A 296 -2.90 29.97 13.05
N HIS A 297 -2.87 29.22 14.16
CA HIS A 297 -3.06 27.76 14.15
C HIS A 297 -4.54 27.33 14.13
N ILE A 298 -5.42 28.25 14.51
CA ILE A 298 -6.87 28.05 14.52
C ILE A 298 -7.55 29.09 13.64
N GLY A 299 -8.67 28.71 13.04
CA GLY A 299 -9.53 29.61 12.26
C GLY A 299 -11.00 29.38 12.60
N HIS A 300 -11.82 30.40 12.44
CA HIS A 300 -13.27 30.25 12.60
C HIS A 300 -13.81 29.24 11.58
N LYS A 301 -14.77 28.39 11.97
CA LYS A 301 -15.37 27.36 11.10
C LYS A 301 -15.75 27.89 9.71
N ASN A 302 -16.35 29.07 9.65
CA ASN A 302 -16.77 29.72 8.41
C ASN A 302 -15.63 29.91 7.39
N LEU A 303 -14.37 30.04 7.82
CA LEU A 303 -13.21 30.11 6.90
C LEU A 303 -13.07 28.81 6.09
N TYR A 304 -13.27 27.67 6.74
CA TYR A 304 -13.14 26.35 6.11
C TYR A 304 -14.38 25.94 5.34
N VAL A 305 -15.56 26.39 5.77
CA VAL A 305 -16.81 26.28 4.98
C VAL A 305 -16.68 27.09 3.69
N THR A 306 -16.26 28.35 3.78
CA THR A 306 -16.11 29.25 2.62
C THR A 306 -15.09 28.72 1.61
N SER A 307 -14.00 28.11 2.10
CA SER A 307 -12.97 27.53 1.22
C SER A 307 -13.32 26.12 0.71
N GLY A 308 -14.43 25.51 1.14
CA GLY A 308 -14.86 24.16 0.77
C GLY A 308 -14.08 23.02 1.42
N HIS A 309 -13.14 23.33 2.33
CA HIS A 309 -12.35 22.33 3.02
C HIS A 309 -13.11 21.62 4.14
N TYR A 310 -14.13 22.27 4.70
CA TYR A 310 -14.95 21.66 5.74
C TYR A 310 -15.65 20.39 5.24
N ASP A 311 -16.21 20.42 4.03
CA ASP A 311 -16.90 19.28 3.45
C ASP A 311 -15.93 18.17 3.01
N LYS A 312 -14.76 18.55 2.50
CA LYS A 312 -13.75 17.61 1.97
C LYS A 312 -12.96 16.90 3.06
N TYR A 313 -12.61 17.60 4.14
CA TYR A 313 -11.80 17.04 5.22
C TYR A 313 -12.64 16.65 6.45
N GLY A 314 -13.98 16.69 6.37
CA GLY A 314 -14.86 16.62 7.53
C GLY A 314 -14.55 15.51 8.54
N LYS A 315 -14.41 14.25 8.08
CA LYS A 315 -14.07 13.11 8.95
C LYS A 315 -12.59 13.00 9.29
N ASP A 316 -11.72 13.47 8.39
CA ASP A 316 -10.25 13.37 8.49
C ASP A 316 -9.61 14.60 9.15
N SER A 317 -10.43 15.52 9.65
CA SER A 317 -10.02 16.70 10.42
C SER A 317 -10.25 16.50 11.91
N PHE A 318 -9.50 17.27 12.70
CA PHE A 318 -9.86 17.47 14.09
C PHE A 318 -11.26 18.10 14.19
N GLN A 319 -12.02 17.63 15.16
CA GLN A 319 -13.37 18.14 15.42
C GLN A 319 -13.33 19.61 15.87
N PRO A 320 -14.41 20.37 15.62
CA PRO A 320 -14.49 21.77 16.01
C PRO A 320 -14.24 21.95 17.51
N ILE A 321 -13.44 22.97 17.84
CA ILE A 321 -13.27 23.49 19.19
C ILE A 321 -14.46 24.42 19.45
N LYS A 322 -15.30 24.05 20.42
CA LYS A 322 -16.43 24.88 20.85
C LYS A 322 -16.01 25.82 21.97
N THR A 323 -16.51 27.04 21.92
CA THR A 323 -16.34 28.03 22.99
C THR A 323 -17.56 28.09 23.89
N PRO A 324 -17.48 28.76 25.07
CA PRO A 324 -18.66 29.05 25.89
C PRO A 324 -19.70 29.93 25.19
N GLN A 325 -19.30 30.69 24.17
CA GLN A 325 -20.21 31.49 23.35
C GLN A 325 -20.97 30.58 22.37
N GLU A 326 -22.31 30.65 22.41
CA GLU A 326 -23.17 29.87 21.53
C GLU A 326 -22.94 30.26 20.06
N GLY A 327 -22.76 29.25 19.20
CA GLY A 327 -22.54 29.43 17.76
C GLY A 327 -21.11 29.74 17.34
N GLU A 328 -20.18 29.92 18.27
CA GLU A 328 -18.77 30.17 17.97
C GLU A 328 -17.96 28.85 17.98
N GLU A 329 -17.42 28.49 16.82
CA GLU A 329 -16.66 27.26 16.59
C GLU A 329 -15.35 27.55 15.84
N PHE A 330 -14.26 27.00 16.33
CA PHE A 330 -12.94 27.09 15.73
C PHE A 330 -12.46 25.72 15.26
N PHE A 331 -11.54 25.71 14.30
CA PHE A 331 -10.85 24.51 13.84
C PHE A 331 -9.34 24.71 13.91
N LEU A 332 -8.63 23.66 14.33
CA LEU A 332 -7.21 23.53 14.02
C LEU A 332 -7.05 23.50 12.50
N LYS A 333 -6.14 24.32 11.96
CA LYS A 333 -5.99 24.43 10.51
C LYS A 333 -5.44 23.12 9.92
N PRO A 334 -6.12 22.49 8.94
CA PRO A 334 -5.57 21.33 8.23
C PRO A 334 -4.63 21.72 7.08
N MET A 335 -4.59 23.02 6.75
CA MET A 335 -3.79 23.64 5.69
C MET A 335 -3.71 25.16 5.87
N ASN A 336 -2.76 25.82 5.20
CA ASN A 336 -2.58 27.27 5.32
C ASN A 336 -3.35 28.09 4.26
N CYS A 337 -3.80 27.46 3.17
CA CYS A 337 -4.38 28.14 1.99
C CYS A 337 -5.46 29.18 2.33
N PRO A 338 -6.50 28.87 3.15
CA PRO A 338 -7.56 29.82 3.46
C PRO A 338 -7.05 31.09 4.16
N HIS A 339 -6.04 30.96 5.02
CA HIS A 339 -5.44 32.10 5.72
C HIS A 339 -4.63 32.98 4.77
N HIS A 340 -3.90 32.37 3.83
CA HIS A 340 -3.14 33.10 2.80
C HIS A 340 -4.09 33.85 1.85
N CYS A 341 -5.27 33.31 1.57
CA CYS A 341 -6.32 34.01 0.82
C CYS A 341 -6.83 35.25 1.55
N GLU A 342 -7.07 35.19 2.86
CA GLU A 342 -7.46 36.37 3.67
C GLU A 342 -6.34 37.43 3.69
N MET A 343 -5.07 37.01 3.80
CA MET A 343 -3.93 37.92 3.67
C MET A 343 -3.85 38.58 2.29
N TYR A 344 -4.14 37.82 1.22
CA TYR A 344 -4.14 38.35 -0.13
C TYR A 344 -5.23 39.42 -0.30
N LYS A 345 -6.41 39.19 0.30
CA LYS A 345 -7.59 40.05 0.28
C LYS A 345 -7.44 41.35 1.09
N PHE A 346 -6.48 41.43 2.01
CA PHE A 346 -6.29 42.59 2.91
C PHE A 346 -6.27 43.95 2.19
N LYS A 347 -5.73 44.02 0.98
CA LYS A 347 -5.75 45.24 0.15
C LYS A 347 -6.03 44.95 -1.32
N PRO A 348 -6.64 45.90 -2.05
CA PRO A 348 -6.74 45.81 -3.51
C PRO A 348 -5.36 45.68 -4.16
N ARG A 349 -5.28 44.93 -5.26
CA ARG A 349 -4.05 44.73 -6.03
C ARG A 349 -4.28 45.03 -7.51
N SER A 350 -3.31 45.69 -8.14
CA SER A 350 -3.25 45.86 -9.59
C SER A 350 -2.74 44.59 -10.25
N TYR A 351 -3.06 44.41 -11.54
CA TYR A 351 -2.44 43.35 -12.35
C TYR A 351 -0.91 43.46 -12.40
N LYS A 352 -0.35 44.65 -12.14
CA LYS A 352 1.09 44.93 -12.06
C LYS A 352 1.75 44.42 -10.78
N ASP A 353 0.96 44.24 -9.71
CA ASP A 353 1.44 43.70 -8.44
C ASP A 353 1.56 42.16 -8.49
N LEU A 354 1.12 41.52 -9.57
CA LEU A 354 1.15 40.07 -9.77
C LEU A 354 2.39 39.64 -10.56
N PRO A 355 3.06 38.54 -10.15
CA PRO A 355 2.61 37.55 -9.16
C PRO A 355 2.99 37.90 -7.71
N VAL A 356 2.11 37.52 -6.76
CA VAL A 356 2.35 37.59 -5.31
C VAL A 356 2.61 36.18 -4.81
N ARG A 357 3.63 36.01 -3.96
CA ARG A 357 4.04 34.67 -3.48
C ARG A 357 4.15 34.69 -1.97
N PHE A 358 3.16 34.18 -1.26
CA PHE A 358 3.27 34.00 0.19
C PHE A 358 3.90 32.66 0.51
N ALA A 359 4.87 32.65 1.41
CA ALA A 359 5.48 31.43 1.95
C ALA A 359 5.38 31.43 3.47
N GLU A 360 5.13 30.26 4.05
CA GLU A 360 5.02 30.07 5.48
C GLU A 360 5.53 28.67 5.83
N PHE A 361 6.39 28.57 6.85
CA PHE A 361 6.59 27.29 7.53
C PHE A 361 5.38 27.01 8.44
N GLY A 362 4.26 26.68 7.80
CA GLY A 362 2.94 26.69 8.40
C GLY A 362 2.63 25.36 9.09
N THR A 363 2.42 25.42 10.40
CA THR A 363 2.06 24.24 11.20
C THR A 363 0.58 23.94 11.07
N VAL A 364 0.26 22.73 10.61
CA VAL A 364 -1.09 22.24 10.34
C VAL A 364 -1.35 20.95 11.10
N TYR A 365 -2.63 20.59 11.22
CA TYR A 365 -3.08 19.44 11.98
C TYR A 365 -4.08 18.60 11.18
N ARG A 366 -3.85 17.29 11.12
CA ARG A 366 -4.72 16.32 10.45
C ARG A 366 -5.06 15.17 11.39
N TYR A 367 -6.30 14.70 11.33
CA TYR A 367 -6.74 13.59 12.14
C TYR A 367 -6.44 12.27 11.43
N GLU A 368 -5.15 11.89 11.43
CA GLU A 368 -4.71 10.59 10.94
C GLU A 368 -5.12 9.48 11.93
N GLN A 369 -5.56 8.33 11.40
CA GLN A 369 -5.96 7.20 12.24
C GLN A 369 -4.76 6.70 13.05
N SER A 370 -5.00 6.26 14.29
CA SER A 370 -3.90 5.89 15.20
C SER A 370 -3.01 4.76 14.64
N GLY A 371 -3.59 3.81 13.91
CA GLY A 371 -2.86 2.71 13.27
C GLY A 371 -2.00 3.13 12.07
N GLU A 372 -2.21 4.33 11.52
CA GLU A 372 -1.47 4.84 10.37
C GLU A 372 -0.26 5.69 10.77
N LEU A 373 -0.17 6.08 12.04
CA LEU A 373 0.92 6.93 12.55
C LEU A 373 2.25 6.20 12.50
N HIS A 374 3.28 6.87 11.98
CA HIS A 374 4.59 6.25 11.80
C HIS A 374 5.75 7.24 11.96
N GLY A 375 6.36 7.26 13.15
CA GLY A 375 7.50 8.13 13.44
C GLY A 375 7.24 9.58 13.00
N LEU A 376 8.17 10.19 12.26
CA LEU A 376 7.98 11.49 11.61
C LEU A 376 7.38 11.45 10.18
N THR A 377 7.16 10.27 9.57
CA THR A 377 6.67 10.21 8.18
C THR A 377 5.16 10.41 8.08
N ARG A 378 4.39 9.96 9.08
CA ARG A 378 2.94 10.19 9.19
C ARG A 378 2.57 10.59 10.62
N VAL A 379 2.16 11.84 10.79
CA VAL A 379 1.94 12.52 12.08
C VAL A 379 0.68 13.38 12.03
N ARG A 380 0.11 13.68 13.20
CA ARG A 380 -1.10 14.53 13.32
C ARG A 380 -0.78 16.02 13.33
N GLY A 381 0.41 16.41 13.75
CA GLY A 381 0.88 17.79 13.75
C GLY A 381 2.21 17.90 13.01
N PHE A 382 2.24 18.72 11.97
CA PHE A 382 3.44 18.89 11.15
C PHE A 382 3.51 20.30 10.57
N THR A 383 4.71 20.70 10.17
CA THR A 383 4.97 22.00 9.57
C THR A 383 5.41 21.79 8.13
N GLN A 384 4.65 22.38 7.22
CA GLN A 384 4.98 22.36 5.79
C GLN A 384 5.74 23.62 5.43
N ASP A 385 6.68 23.51 4.50
CA ASP A 385 7.26 24.62 3.76
C ASP A 385 6.28 25.17 2.71
N ASP A 386 5.09 25.55 3.18
CA ASP A 386 3.93 25.84 2.35
C ASP A 386 4.05 27.21 1.66
N ALA A 387 3.47 27.32 0.46
CA ALA A 387 3.44 28.59 -0.26
C ALA A 387 2.26 28.68 -1.22
N HIS A 388 1.68 29.87 -1.31
CA HIS A 388 0.55 30.20 -2.18
C HIS A 388 0.90 31.34 -3.12
N LEU A 389 0.84 31.05 -4.42
CA LEU A 389 1.15 31.99 -5.49
C LEU A 389 -0.14 32.48 -6.12
N PHE A 390 -0.36 33.79 -6.04
CA PHE A 390 -1.48 34.47 -6.69
C PHE A 390 -0.93 35.12 -7.96
N CYS A 391 -1.38 34.64 -9.11
CA CYS A 391 -0.89 35.08 -10.42
C CYS A 391 -2.02 35.18 -11.43
N ARG A 392 -1.78 35.87 -12.53
CA ARG A 392 -2.74 35.91 -13.64
C ARG A 392 -2.70 34.61 -14.43
N PRO A 393 -3.79 34.25 -15.14
CA PRO A 393 -3.81 33.05 -15.99
C PRO A 393 -2.63 32.94 -16.96
N ASP A 394 -2.17 34.06 -17.54
CA ASP A 394 -1.03 34.09 -18.47
C ASP A 394 0.32 33.76 -17.79
N GLN A 395 0.42 33.93 -16.47
CA GLN A 395 1.65 33.74 -15.69
C GLN A 395 1.80 32.32 -15.12
N VAL A 396 0.70 31.55 -15.05
CA VAL A 396 0.66 30.23 -14.36
C VAL A 396 1.77 29.30 -14.83
N LYS A 397 1.97 29.17 -16.15
CA LYS A 397 2.98 28.27 -16.72
C LYS A 397 4.41 28.66 -16.32
N GLU A 398 4.69 29.96 -16.29
CA GLU A 398 6.02 30.46 -15.92
C GLU A 398 6.28 30.27 -14.42
N GLU A 399 5.30 30.61 -13.58
CA GLU A 399 5.40 30.43 -12.13
C GLU A 399 5.51 28.95 -11.74
N PHE A 400 4.77 28.07 -12.40
CA PHE A 400 4.89 26.62 -12.19
C PHE A 400 6.31 26.12 -12.50
N LYS A 401 6.93 26.57 -13.60
CA LYS A 401 8.32 26.20 -13.92
C LYS A 401 9.30 26.70 -12.87
N LYS A 402 9.15 27.93 -12.37
CA LYS A 402 10.01 28.48 -11.31
C LYS A 402 9.90 27.68 -10.01
N VAL A 403 8.70 27.19 -9.67
CA VAL A 403 8.52 26.29 -8.52
C VAL A 403 9.30 24.98 -8.74
N ILE A 404 9.21 24.37 -9.93
CA ILE A 404 9.99 23.17 -10.26
C ILE A 404 11.49 23.43 -10.16
N ASP A 405 11.98 24.57 -10.67
CA ASP A 405 13.40 24.93 -10.56
C ASP A 405 13.86 25.04 -9.10
N LEU A 406 13.01 25.59 -8.22
CA LEU A 406 13.27 25.66 -6.77
C LEU A 406 13.30 24.27 -6.13
N VAL A 407 12.36 23.38 -6.50
CA VAL A 407 12.34 21.99 -6.02
C VAL A 407 13.60 21.24 -6.46
N LEU A 408 13.99 21.36 -7.73
CA LEU A 408 15.21 20.73 -8.26
C LEU A 408 16.48 21.27 -7.60
N TYR A 409 16.52 22.56 -7.28
CA TYR A 409 17.60 23.17 -6.50
C TYR A 409 17.72 22.55 -5.10
N VAL A 410 16.59 22.34 -4.42
CA VAL A 410 16.56 21.68 -3.11
C VAL A 410 17.03 20.23 -3.23
N PHE A 411 16.51 19.45 -4.19
CA PHE A 411 16.89 18.06 -4.40
C PHE A 411 18.39 17.91 -4.66
N LYS A 412 18.94 18.73 -5.55
CA LYS A 412 20.37 18.75 -5.84
C LYS A 412 21.21 19.13 -4.62
N SER A 413 20.75 20.09 -3.82
CA SER A 413 21.48 20.55 -2.62
C SER A 413 21.51 19.51 -1.50
N LEU A 414 20.49 18.65 -1.43
CA LEU A 414 20.37 17.59 -0.43
C LEU A 414 20.83 16.21 -0.93
N GLY A 415 21.24 16.09 -2.19
CA GLY A 415 21.72 14.84 -2.79
C GLY A 415 20.61 13.83 -3.11
N PHE A 416 19.40 14.32 -3.43
CA PHE A 416 18.29 13.47 -3.85
C PHE A 416 18.34 13.20 -5.36
N ASP A 417 19.01 12.12 -5.74
CA ASP A 417 19.18 11.72 -7.15
C ASP A 417 18.03 10.84 -7.68
N ASN A 418 17.32 10.15 -6.78
CA ASN A 418 16.27 9.19 -7.13
C ASN A 418 14.90 9.74 -6.73
N TYR A 419 14.14 10.24 -7.71
CA TYR A 419 12.76 10.72 -7.52
C TYR A 419 11.92 10.45 -8.77
N ILE A 420 10.60 10.39 -8.59
CA ILE A 420 9.62 10.21 -9.66
C ILE A 420 8.71 11.43 -9.65
N ALA A 421 8.38 11.95 -10.83
CA ALA A 421 7.35 12.97 -11.00
C ALA A 421 6.03 12.31 -11.43
N GLN A 422 4.95 12.65 -10.76
CA GLN A 422 3.60 12.19 -11.09
C GLN A 422 2.67 13.40 -11.23
N VAL A 423 1.81 13.37 -12.26
CA VAL A 423 0.73 14.35 -12.42
C VAL A 423 -0.57 13.69 -11.99
N SER A 424 -1.11 14.12 -10.85
CA SER A 424 -2.41 13.66 -10.38
C SER A 424 -3.52 14.37 -11.14
N LEU A 425 -4.36 13.58 -11.83
CA LEU A 425 -5.53 14.07 -12.55
C LEU A 425 -6.78 13.86 -11.70
N ARG A 426 -7.83 14.63 -12.00
CA ARG A 426 -9.15 14.43 -11.38
C ARG A 426 -9.67 13.05 -11.75
N ASP A 427 -10.22 12.34 -10.78
CA ASP A 427 -10.91 11.08 -10.99
C ASP A 427 -12.12 11.29 -11.94
N PRO A 428 -12.17 10.61 -13.10
CA PRO A 428 -13.29 10.75 -14.03
C PRO A 428 -14.63 10.26 -13.46
N GLU A 429 -14.59 9.27 -12.56
CA GLU A 429 -15.76 8.62 -11.96
C GLU A 429 -16.14 9.26 -10.62
N ASN A 430 -15.16 9.78 -9.87
CA ASN A 430 -15.38 10.52 -8.63
C ASN A 430 -15.18 12.04 -8.82
N LYS A 431 -16.25 12.72 -9.23
CA LYS A 431 -16.24 14.16 -9.51
C LYS A 431 -16.42 15.05 -8.26
N ALA A 432 -16.55 14.49 -7.06
CA ALA A 432 -16.79 15.27 -5.83
C ALA A 432 -15.58 16.12 -5.40
#